data_AF-A0AAV0P9A5-F1
#
_entry.id   AF-A0AAV0P9A5-F1
#
_cell.length_a   1.000
_cell.length_b   1.000
_cell.length_c   1.000
_cell.angle_alpha   90.00
_cell.angle_beta   90.00
_cell.angle_gamma   90.00
#
_symmetry.space_group_name_H-M   'P 1'
#
loop_
_entity.id
_entity.type
_entity.pdbx_description
1 polymer ?
#
loop_
_entity_poly.entity_id
_entity_poly.type
_entity_poly.pdbx_seq_one_letter_code
_entity_poly.pdbx_strand_id
1 'polypeptide(L)'
;MGRMDYYVHDLEAYMLRATVAYYSDKASHWIQEDSCPDYMLKVEQRLTSEKDRVSHYLHPSSEPKLLEKVQNELLSVHGIQLLTKEHSGFHVLLRDDQVEDLSRMFRLFSRLQHRLQLVSDMLWEHVTDEFPGLVQRAEDAASNNTLQVKDDSVSWCIFSFTFYCHLIWTGFKIKIILFSHPKLPVDSMF
;
A
#
# COMPACT_ATOMS: atom_id res chain seq x y z
N MET A 1 -21.31 25.88 -28.33
CA MET A 1 -20.56 24.87 -27.55
C MET A 1 -20.69 23.54 -28.28
N GLY A 2 -19.57 23.00 -28.79
CA GLY A 2 -19.55 21.72 -29.48
C GLY A 2 -19.94 20.59 -28.52
N ARG A 3 -20.80 19.69 -28.99
CA ARG A 3 -21.42 18.64 -28.18
C ARG A 3 -20.36 17.59 -27.82
N MET A 4 -19.92 17.56 -26.55
CA MET A 4 -18.95 16.57 -26.03
C MET A 4 -19.45 15.13 -26.10
N ASP A 5 -20.75 14.93 -26.40
CA ASP A 5 -21.40 13.62 -26.44
C ASP A 5 -20.69 12.63 -27.38
N TYR A 6 -20.21 13.05 -28.57
CA TYR A 6 -19.46 12.17 -29.47
C TYR A 6 -18.11 11.75 -28.88
N TYR A 7 -17.38 12.69 -28.26
CA TYR A 7 -16.14 12.37 -27.57
C TYR A 7 -16.37 11.38 -26.44
N VAL A 8 -17.38 11.61 -25.60
CA VAL A 8 -17.67 10.78 -24.43
C VAL A 8 -18.17 9.38 -24.84
N HIS A 9 -19.13 9.31 -25.77
CA HIS A 9 -19.79 8.04 -26.11
C HIS A 9 -19.02 7.18 -27.10
N ASP A 10 -18.28 7.79 -28.04
CA ASP A 10 -17.59 7.03 -29.08
C ASP A 10 -16.11 6.81 -28.69
N LEU A 11 -15.38 7.88 -28.38
CA LEU A 11 -13.94 7.80 -28.12
C LEU A 11 -13.61 7.40 -26.66
N GLU A 12 -14.06 8.18 -25.68
CA GLU A 12 -13.73 7.97 -24.27
C GLU A 12 -14.24 6.62 -23.78
N ALA A 13 -15.50 6.27 -24.04
CA ALA A 13 -16.07 5.00 -23.64
C ALA A 13 -15.39 3.79 -24.30
N TYR A 14 -14.98 3.89 -25.57
CA TYR A 14 -14.20 2.82 -26.22
C TYR A 14 -12.80 2.71 -25.60
N MET A 15 -12.09 3.83 -25.47
CA MET A 15 -10.74 3.89 -24.90
C MET A 15 -10.70 3.35 -23.47
N LEU A 16 -11.67 3.69 -22.62
CA LEU A 16 -11.75 3.18 -21.26
C LEU A 16 -11.95 1.66 -21.23
N ARG A 17 -12.82 1.11 -22.08
CA ARG A 17 -13.01 -0.35 -22.21
C ARG A 17 -11.74 -1.06 -22.70
N ALA A 18 -11.08 -0.51 -23.71
CA ALA A 18 -9.81 -1.04 -24.21
C ALA A 18 -8.71 -0.99 -23.15
N THR A 19 -8.66 0.09 -22.36
CA THR A 19 -7.71 0.26 -21.26
C THR A 19 -7.92 -0.79 -20.16
N VAL A 20 -9.18 -1.07 -19.79
CA VAL A 20 -9.51 -2.14 -18.83
C VAL A 20 -9.01 -3.49 -19.33
N ALA A 21 -9.34 -3.87 -20.57
CA ALA A 21 -8.89 -5.14 -21.13
C ALA A 21 -7.37 -5.25 -21.18
N TYR A 22 -6.69 -4.18 -21.59
CA TYR A 22 -5.23 -4.12 -21.66
C TYR A 22 -4.57 -4.30 -20.28
N TYR A 23 -5.01 -3.56 -19.26
CA TYR A 23 -4.39 -3.65 -17.94
C TYR A 23 -4.80 -4.90 -17.17
N SER A 24 -5.98 -5.45 -17.42
CA SER A 24 -6.39 -6.76 -16.87
C SER A 24 -5.45 -7.87 -17.35
N ASP A 25 -5.16 -7.91 -18.66
CA ASP A 25 -4.21 -8.85 -19.25
C ASP A 25 -2.80 -8.64 -18.68
N LYS A 26 -2.29 -7.40 -18.69
CA LYS A 26 -0.96 -7.09 -18.13
C LYS A 26 -0.83 -7.46 -16.66
N ALA A 27 -1.83 -7.15 -15.83
CA ALA A 27 -1.81 -7.44 -14.41
C ALA A 27 -1.73 -8.95 -14.15
N SER A 28 -2.50 -9.74 -14.91
CA SER A 28 -2.52 -11.20 -14.79
C SER A 28 -1.15 -11.85 -15.04
N HIS A 29 -0.36 -11.28 -15.95
CA HIS A 29 1.00 -11.72 -16.23
C HIS A 29 1.97 -11.23 -15.14
N TRP A 30 1.99 -9.92 -14.88
CA TRP A 30 2.94 -9.31 -13.94
C TRP A 30 2.78 -9.85 -12.52
N ILE A 31 1.55 -10.12 -12.06
CA ILE A 31 1.33 -10.63 -10.70
C ILE A 31 1.92 -12.03 -10.50
N GLN A 32 2.13 -12.79 -11.56
CA GLN A 32 2.77 -14.11 -11.52
C GLN A 32 4.29 -13.97 -11.63
N GLU A 33 4.75 -13.22 -12.64
CA GLU A 33 6.15 -13.16 -13.05
C GLU A 33 7.03 -12.25 -12.17
N ASP A 34 6.48 -11.13 -11.69
CA ASP A 34 7.27 -10.08 -11.03
C ASP A 34 7.28 -10.23 -9.51
N SER A 35 8.33 -9.72 -8.86
CA SER A 35 8.31 -9.48 -7.42
C SER A 35 7.30 -8.38 -7.05
N CYS A 36 6.84 -8.33 -5.80
CA CYS A 36 5.93 -7.27 -5.37
C CYS A 36 6.51 -5.85 -5.57
N PRO A 37 7.78 -5.53 -5.21
CA PRO A 37 8.39 -4.24 -5.51
C PRO A 37 8.41 -3.89 -7.01
N ASP A 38 8.81 -4.84 -7.86
CA ASP A 38 8.89 -4.61 -9.32
C ASP A 38 7.51 -4.36 -9.92
N TYR A 39 6.51 -5.13 -9.48
CA TYR A 39 5.12 -4.92 -9.86
C TYR A 39 4.67 -3.51 -9.48
N MET A 40 4.88 -3.09 -8.23
CA MET A 40 4.51 -1.75 -7.77
C MET A 40 5.19 -0.64 -8.58
N LEU A 41 6.47 -0.82 -8.91
CA LEU A 41 7.21 0.14 -9.74
C LEU A 41 6.59 0.28 -11.14
N LYS A 42 6.22 -0.85 -11.77
CA LYS A 42 5.51 -0.86 -13.05
C LYS A 42 4.16 -0.14 -12.93
N VAL A 43 3.39 -0.38 -11.86
CA VAL A 43 2.12 0.32 -11.65
C VAL A 43 2.31 1.84 -11.60
N GLU A 44 3.32 2.34 -10.88
CA GLU A 44 3.59 3.77 -10.81
C GLU A 44 3.94 4.38 -12.17
N GLN A 45 4.81 3.71 -12.91
CA GLN A 45 5.18 4.13 -14.26
C GLN A 45 3.96 4.19 -15.18
N ARG A 46 3.04 3.22 -15.08
CA ARG A 46 1.82 3.20 -15.90
C ARG A 46 0.86 4.30 -15.50
N LEU A 47 0.63 4.54 -14.22
CA LEU A 47 -0.22 5.65 -13.78
C LEU A 47 0.33 7.01 -14.25
N THR A 48 1.64 7.23 -14.22
CA THR A 48 2.26 8.45 -14.77
C THR A 48 2.09 8.52 -16.29
N SER A 49 2.36 7.42 -17.01
CA SER A 49 2.21 7.37 -18.47
C SER A 49 0.77 7.67 -18.92
N GLU A 50 -0.22 7.22 -18.17
CA GLU A 50 -1.64 7.47 -18.46
C GLU A 50 -2.04 8.93 -18.21
N LYS A 51 -1.47 9.57 -17.18
CA LYS A 51 -1.63 11.01 -16.98
C LYS A 51 -1.04 11.80 -18.13
N ASP A 52 0.16 11.43 -18.57
CA ASP A 52 0.81 12.05 -19.71
C ASP A 52 0.00 11.84 -20.99
N ARG A 53 -0.55 10.63 -21.20
CA ARG A 53 -1.44 10.37 -22.34
C ARG A 53 -2.65 11.31 -22.34
N VAL A 54 -3.26 11.54 -21.18
CA VAL A 54 -4.41 12.44 -21.09
C VAL A 54 -4.00 13.88 -21.36
N SER A 55 -2.91 14.36 -20.77
CA SER A 55 -2.48 15.75 -20.91
C SER A 55 -2.08 16.12 -22.34
N HIS A 56 -1.59 15.15 -23.14
CA HIS A 56 -1.14 15.39 -24.51
C HIS A 56 -2.23 15.17 -25.57
N TYR A 57 -3.14 14.21 -25.35
CA TYR A 57 -4.01 13.71 -26.43
C TYR A 57 -5.51 13.75 -26.14
N LEU A 58 -5.92 13.90 -24.88
CA LEU A 58 -7.31 13.68 -24.47
C LEU A 58 -7.90 14.90 -23.77
N HIS A 59 -9.23 14.91 -23.64
CA HIS A 59 -9.89 15.92 -22.85
C HIS A 59 -9.61 15.72 -21.36
N PRO A 60 -9.32 16.78 -20.56
CA PRO A 60 -8.97 16.64 -19.14
C PRO A 60 -10.00 15.91 -18.28
N SER A 61 -11.28 15.91 -18.68
CA SER A 61 -12.34 15.16 -17.98
C SER A 61 -12.14 13.64 -17.99
N SER A 62 -11.29 13.13 -18.89
CA SER A 62 -11.00 11.71 -19.00
C SER A 62 -9.97 11.22 -17.98
N GLU A 63 -9.13 12.11 -17.44
CA GLU A 63 -8.08 11.75 -16.47
C GLU A 63 -8.62 10.97 -15.26
N PRO A 64 -9.61 11.49 -14.48
CA PRO A 64 -10.07 10.78 -13.29
C PRO A 64 -10.67 9.41 -13.64
N LYS A 65 -11.44 9.31 -14.72
CA LYS A 65 -12.06 8.06 -15.17
C LYS A 65 -11.02 7.03 -15.61
N LEU A 66 -10.00 7.48 -16.33
CA LEU A 66 -8.95 6.63 -16.84
C LEU A 66 -8.08 6.08 -15.71
N LEU A 67 -7.63 6.96 -14.81
CA LEU A 67 -6.82 6.55 -13.67
C LEU A 67 -7.58 5.60 -12.74
N GLU A 68 -8.87 5.83 -12.51
CA GLU A 68 -9.70 4.91 -11.72
C GLU A 68 -9.72 3.51 -12.34
N LYS A 69 -9.91 3.38 -13.66
CA LYS A 69 -9.88 2.07 -14.34
C LYS A 69 -8.53 1.39 -14.23
N VAL A 70 -7.44 2.12 -14.48
CA VAL A 70 -6.07 1.58 -14.41
C VAL A 70 -5.74 1.12 -12.99
N GLN A 71 -6.09 1.92 -11.98
CA GLN A 71 -5.92 1.58 -10.58
C GLN A 71 -6.75 0.37 -10.17
N ASN A 72 -7.99 0.26 -10.66
CA ASN A 72 -8.83 -0.89 -10.36
C ASN A 72 -8.19 -2.19 -10.86
N GLU A 73 -7.83 -2.24 -12.14
CA GLU A 73 -7.25 -3.44 -12.74
C GLU A 73 -5.89 -3.80 -12.13
N LEU A 74 -5.01 -2.81 -11.92
CA LEU A 74 -3.65 -3.07 -11.45
C LEU A 74 -3.56 -3.31 -9.93
N LEU A 75 -4.42 -2.71 -9.12
CA LEU A 75 -4.26 -2.72 -7.65
C LEU A 75 -5.49 -3.26 -6.92
N SER A 76 -6.72 -2.91 -7.33
CA SER A 76 -7.91 -3.36 -6.61
C SER A 76 -8.19 -4.85 -6.82
N VAL A 77 -8.02 -5.35 -8.05
CA VAL A 77 -8.26 -6.75 -8.43
C VAL A 77 -7.20 -7.67 -7.81
N HIS A 78 -5.93 -7.29 -7.90
CA HIS A 78 -4.80 -8.12 -7.45
C HIS A 78 -4.25 -7.74 -6.07
N GLY A 79 -4.87 -6.80 -5.37
CA GLY A 79 -4.31 -6.19 -4.16
C GLY A 79 -3.98 -7.19 -3.06
N ILE A 80 -4.90 -8.09 -2.72
CA ILE A 80 -4.66 -9.13 -1.71
C ILE A 80 -3.49 -10.03 -2.16
N GLN A 81 -3.55 -10.54 -3.40
CA GLN A 81 -2.52 -11.43 -3.94
C GLN A 81 -1.13 -10.78 -3.95
N LEU A 82 -1.05 -9.49 -4.26
CA LEU A 82 0.20 -8.72 -4.26
C LEU A 82 0.75 -8.55 -2.84
N LEU A 83 -0.12 -8.27 -1.87
CA LEU A 83 0.23 -8.04 -0.48
C LEU A 83 0.61 -9.34 0.24
N THR A 84 -0.04 -10.45 -0.10
CA THR A 84 0.23 -11.78 0.46
C THR A 84 1.18 -12.61 -0.40
N LYS A 85 1.89 -12.00 -1.37
CA LYS A 85 2.75 -12.73 -2.30
C LYS A 85 3.87 -13.44 -1.55
N GLU A 86 4.09 -14.71 -1.88
CA GLU A 86 5.18 -15.50 -1.30
C GLU A 86 6.54 -14.84 -1.62
N HIS A 87 7.44 -14.78 -0.62
CA HIS A 87 8.81 -14.27 -0.73
C HIS A 87 8.99 -12.80 -1.17
N SER A 88 7.93 -12.03 -1.39
CA SER A 88 8.05 -10.60 -1.75
C SER A 88 6.91 -9.73 -1.26
N GLY A 89 5.84 -10.31 -0.70
CA GLY A 89 4.70 -9.59 -0.16
C GLY A 89 5.04 -8.75 1.07
N PHE A 90 4.00 -8.13 1.63
CA PHE A 90 4.09 -7.15 2.69
C PHE A 90 4.94 -7.61 3.89
N HIS A 91 4.71 -8.82 4.41
CA HIS A 91 5.49 -9.34 5.54
C HIS A 91 6.98 -9.51 5.25
N VAL A 92 7.35 -9.78 4.00
CA VAL A 92 8.76 -9.91 3.61
C VAL A 92 9.40 -8.53 3.57
N LEU A 93 8.72 -7.55 2.99
CA LEU A 93 9.19 -6.17 2.97
C LEU A 93 9.37 -5.60 4.39
N LEU A 94 8.50 -5.98 5.33
CA LEU A 94 8.62 -5.62 6.74
C LEU A 94 9.83 -6.26 7.41
N ARG A 95 10.01 -7.57 7.22
CA ARG A 95 11.11 -8.33 7.79
C ARG A 95 12.47 -7.83 7.30
N ASP A 96 12.55 -7.51 6.01
CA ASP A 96 13.79 -7.13 5.34
C ASP A 96 14.03 -5.60 5.36
N ASP A 97 13.24 -4.86 6.16
CA ASP A 97 13.32 -3.40 6.34
C ASP A 97 13.33 -2.63 5.01
N GLN A 98 12.54 -3.07 4.03
CA GLN A 98 12.44 -2.47 2.69
C GLN A 98 11.55 -1.23 2.71
N VAL A 99 11.99 -0.21 3.46
CA VAL A 99 11.28 1.02 3.76
C VAL A 99 10.76 1.74 2.50
N GLU A 100 11.57 1.83 1.44
CA GLU A 100 11.18 2.53 0.22
C GLU A 100 10.03 1.83 -0.50
N ASP A 101 10.05 0.50 -0.55
CA ASP A 101 9.02 -0.31 -1.17
C ASP A 101 7.73 -0.33 -0.34
N LEU A 102 7.86 -0.36 1.00
CA LEU A 102 6.72 -0.18 1.90
C LEU A 102 6.08 1.19 1.71
N SER A 103 6.87 2.26 1.66
CA SER A 103 6.37 3.62 1.41
C SER A 103 5.63 3.71 0.07
N ARG A 104 6.18 3.06 -0.98
CA ARG A 104 5.53 2.94 -2.29
C ARG A 104 4.19 2.21 -2.19
N MET A 105 4.15 1.08 -1.50
CA MET A 105 2.95 0.29 -1.27
C MET A 105 1.87 1.13 -0.60
N PHE A 106 2.17 1.80 0.51
CA PHE A 106 1.22 2.67 1.19
C PHE A 106 0.72 3.82 0.31
N ARG A 107 1.61 4.47 -0.46
CA ARG A 107 1.23 5.54 -1.40
C ARG A 107 0.31 5.06 -2.51
N LEU A 108 0.50 3.85 -3.02
CA LEU A 108 -0.34 3.25 -4.05
C LEU A 108 -1.72 2.88 -3.50
N PHE A 109 -1.79 2.16 -2.37
CA PHE A 109 -3.04 1.68 -1.79
C PHE A 109 -3.87 2.76 -1.08
N SER A 110 -3.25 3.83 -0.58
CA SER A 110 -3.96 4.98 0.01
C SER A 110 -4.84 5.75 -0.98
N ARG A 111 -4.54 5.66 -2.28
CA ARG A 111 -5.31 6.30 -3.34
C ARG A 111 -6.61 5.55 -3.66
N LEU A 112 -6.72 4.30 -3.23
CA LEU A 112 -7.89 3.46 -3.44
C LEU A 112 -8.84 3.62 -2.25
N GLN A 113 -10.02 4.20 -2.51
CA GLN A 113 -11.09 4.25 -1.53
C GLN A 113 -11.38 2.81 -1.04
N HIS A 114 -11.38 2.59 0.28
CA HIS A 114 -11.61 1.30 0.95
C HIS A 114 -10.49 0.23 0.92
N ARG A 115 -9.30 0.50 0.37
CA ARG A 115 -8.19 -0.50 0.38
C ARG A 115 -7.07 -0.20 1.38
N LEU A 116 -7.01 1.03 1.90
CA LEU A 116 -6.12 1.35 3.02
C LEU A 116 -6.43 0.48 4.26
N GLN A 117 -7.71 0.14 4.47
CA GLN A 117 -8.14 -0.74 5.55
C GLN A 117 -7.50 -2.13 5.48
N LEU A 118 -7.38 -2.69 4.27
CA LEU A 118 -6.75 -4.00 4.09
C LEU A 118 -5.27 -3.98 4.49
N VAL A 119 -4.53 -2.95 4.05
CA VAL A 119 -3.11 -2.80 4.41
C VAL A 119 -2.96 -2.54 5.91
N SER A 120 -3.86 -1.76 6.53
CA SER A 120 -3.84 -1.55 7.97
C SER A 120 -4.18 -2.82 8.76
N ASP A 121 -5.11 -3.64 8.28
CA ASP A 121 -5.46 -4.91 8.91
C ASP A 121 -4.28 -5.89 8.90
N MET A 122 -3.59 -6.03 7.76
CA MET A 122 -2.39 -6.88 7.67
C MET A 122 -1.22 -6.36 8.51
N LEU A 123 -1.07 -5.03 8.61
CA LEU A 123 -0.09 -4.42 9.51
C LEU A 123 -0.44 -4.73 10.97
N TRP A 124 -1.70 -4.59 11.35
CA TRP A 124 -2.17 -4.87 12.69
C TRP A 124 -1.94 -6.34 13.08
N GLU A 125 -2.25 -7.27 12.18
CA GLU A 125 -1.99 -8.70 12.36
C GLU A 125 -0.50 -8.98 12.59
N HIS A 126 0.37 -8.42 11.75
CA HIS A 126 1.82 -8.58 11.91
C HIS A 126 2.34 -8.06 13.27
N VAL A 127 1.92 -6.85 13.66
CA VAL A 127 2.30 -6.28 14.95
C VAL A 127 1.80 -7.14 16.10
N THR A 128 0.57 -7.66 16.02
CA THR A 128 -0.02 -8.49 17.07
C THR A 128 0.69 -9.83 17.20
N ASP A 129 1.15 -10.42 16.09
CA ASP A 129 1.88 -11.69 16.09
C ASP A 129 3.32 -11.55 16.61
N GLU A 130 4.01 -10.45 16.26
CA GLU A 130 5.40 -10.24 16.70
C GLU A 130 5.51 -9.68 18.11
N PHE A 131 4.51 -8.92 18.57
CA PHE A 131 4.55 -8.22 19.85
C PHE A 131 4.81 -9.13 21.06
N PRO A 132 4.13 -10.28 21.24
CA PRO A 132 4.40 -11.17 22.37
C PRO A 132 5.85 -11.68 22.42
N GLY A 133 6.42 -12.00 21.25
CA GLY A 133 7.80 -12.46 21.15
C GLY A 133 8.82 -11.37 21.47
N LEU A 134 8.51 -10.11 21.15
CA LEU A 134 9.35 -8.96 21.51
C LEU A 134 9.27 -8.66 23.00
N VAL A 135 8.08 -8.71 23.61
CA VAL A 135 7.89 -8.52 25.06
C VAL A 135 8.67 -9.58 25.84
N GLN A 136 8.52 -10.86 25.47
CA GLN A 136 9.22 -11.94 26.15
C GLN A 136 10.74 -11.81 26.05
N ARG A 137 11.29 -11.46 24.87
CA ARG A 137 12.74 -11.22 24.73
C ARG A 137 13.22 -10.04 25.55
N ALA A 138 12.41 -8.99 25.69
CA ALA A 138 12.75 -7.84 26.53
C ALA A 138 12.71 -8.20 28.02
N GLU A 139 11.74 -9.00 28.46
CA GLU A 139 11.63 -9.52 29.82
C GLU A 139 12.79 -10.47 30.17
N ASP A 140 13.18 -11.36 29.25
CA ASP A 140 14.33 -12.27 29.40
C ASP A 140 15.65 -11.49 29.45
N ALA A 141 15.79 -10.44 28.63
CA ALA A 141 16.97 -9.57 28.65
C ALA A 141 17.06 -8.73 29.93
N ALA A 142 15.93 -8.26 30.46
CA ALA A 142 15.85 -7.54 31.72
C ALA A 142 16.13 -8.45 32.93
N SER A 143 15.65 -9.70 32.89
CA SER A 143 15.82 -10.68 33.99
C SER A 143 17.24 -11.22 34.10
N ASN A 144 18.00 -11.29 33.00
CA ASN A 144 19.35 -11.84 32.99
C ASN A 144 20.45 -10.85 33.42
N ASN A 145 20.10 -9.60 33.79
CA ASN A 145 21.03 -8.54 34.20
C ASN A 145 22.25 -8.36 33.26
N THR A 146 22.12 -8.76 32.00
CA THR A 146 23.08 -8.46 30.96
C THR A 146 22.74 -7.06 30.47
N LEU A 147 23.33 -6.04 31.09
CA LEU A 147 23.45 -4.68 30.54
C LEU A 147 24.37 -4.68 29.30
N GLN A 148 24.13 -5.62 28.40
CA GLN A 148 24.50 -5.61 27.00
C GLN A 148 23.26 -6.08 26.21
N VAL A 149 22.11 -5.47 26.48
CA VAL A 149 21.15 -5.28 25.41
C VAL A 149 21.92 -4.45 24.40
N LYS A 150 22.44 -5.09 23.34
CA LYS A 150 23.01 -4.35 22.22
C LYS A 150 22.00 -3.28 21.87
N ASP A 151 22.43 -2.03 21.98
CA ASP A 151 21.64 -0.83 21.69
C ASP A 151 20.78 -1.02 20.43
N ASP A 152 21.26 -1.81 19.48
CA ASP A 152 20.59 -2.22 18.25
C ASP A 152 19.16 -2.77 18.40
N SER A 153 18.81 -3.58 19.42
CA SER A 153 17.47 -4.22 19.49
C SER A 153 16.39 -3.34 20.11
N VAL A 154 16.70 -2.59 21.17
CA VAL A 154 15.77 -1.63 21.76
C VAL A 154 15.71 -0.37 20.91
N SER A 155 16.85 0.03 20.31
CA SER A 155 16.85 1.03 19.26
C SER A 155 16.01 0.56 18.08
N TRP A 156 16.04 -0.71 17.64
CA TRP A 156 15.14 -1.21 16.59
C TRP A 156 13.65 -1.17 16.95
N CYS A 157 13.26 -1.52 18.19
CA CYS A 157 11.85 -1.43 18.60
C CYS A 157 11.39 0.02 18.70
N ILE A 158 12.23 0.91 19.23
CA ILE A 158 11.95 2.34 19.31
C ILE A 158 12.02 2.97 17.93
N PHE A 159 12.96 2.56 17.05
CA PHE A 159 13.04 3.01 15.67
C PHE A 159 11.85 2.51 14.91
N SER A 160 11.44 1.25 14.99
CA SER A 160 10.24 0.75 14.35
C SER A 160 9.01 1.51 14.87
N PHE A 161 8.81 1.64 16.18
CA PHE A 161 7.68 2.40 16.72
C PHE A 161 7.70 3.89 16.35
N THR A 162 8.86 4.55 16.42
CA THR A 162 9.01 5.96 16.03
C THR A 162 9.00 6.16 14.53
N PHE A 163 9.47 5.21 13.73
CA PHE A 163 9.48 5.19 12.27
C PHE A 163 8.08 4.93 11.74
N TYR A 164 7.31 4.03 12.36
CA TYR A 164 5.88 3.86 12.08
C TYR A 164 5.10 5.11 12.47
N CYS A 165 5.32 5.67 13.66
CA CYS A 165 4.73 6.94 14.04
C CYS A 165 5.20 8.08 13.12
N HIS A 166 6.44 8.07 12.63
CA HIS A 166 7.00 9.13 11.77
C HIS A 166 6.56 8.98 10.31
N LEU A 167 6.39 7.78 9.78
CA LEU A 167 5.82 7.49 8.47
C LEU A 167 4.33 7.89 8.45
N ILE A 168 3.62 7.65 9.56
CA ILE A 168 2.27 8.16 9.81
C ILE A 168 2.26 9.70 9.92
N TRP A 169 3.28 10.32 10.54
CA TRP A 169 3.33 11.76 10.83
C TRP A 169 3.90 12.63 9.70
N THR A 170 4.88 12.16 8.92
CA THR A 170 5.55 12.92 7.85
C THR A 170 4.98 12.66 6.47
N GLY A 171 4.48 11.45 6.22
CA GLY A 171 3.91 11.09 4.91
C GLY A 171 2.46 11.54 4.74
N PHE A 172 1.73 11.78 5.84
CA PHE A 172 0.29 11.87 5.77
C PHE A 172 -0.29 12.87 6.78
N LYS A 173 -0.97 13.89 6.26
CA LYS A 173 -2.12 14.50 6.96
C LYS A 173 -3.30 13.51 7.02
N ILE A 174 -3.07 12.25 7.38
CA ILE A 174 -4.12 11.31 7.73
C ILE A 174 -4.52 11.69 9.15
N LYS A 175 -5.64 12.42 9.25
CA LYS A 175 -6.45 12.43 10.46
C LYS A 175 -6.51 10.99 10.98
N ILE A 176 -5.92 10.75 12.14
CA ILE A 176 -6.43 9.92 13.25
C ILE A 176 -7.67 9.10 12.85
N ILE A 177 -7.48 8.06 12.03
CA ILE A 177 -8.50 7.03 11.76
C ILE A 177 -7.93 5.65 12.09
N LEU A 178 -6.60 5.50 12.22
CA LEU A 178 -5.97 4.26 12.71
C LEU A 178 -6.21 3.98 14.21
N PHE A 179 -6.81 4.91 14.96
CA PHE A 179 -7.20 4.69 16.36
C PHE A 179 -8.72 4.51 16.57
N SER A 180 -9.48 4.32 15.49
CA SER A 180 -10.92 4.00 15.58
C SER A 180 -11.22 2.69 14.85
N HIS A 181 -10.44 1.64 15.16
CA HIS A 181 -10.83 0.28 14.80
C HIS A 181 -11.89 -0.19 15.79
N PRO A 182 -13.05 -0.70 15.35
CA PRO A 182 -14.19 -1.07 16.20
C PRO A 182 -13.96 -2.34 17.06
N LYS A 183 -12.73 -2.85 17.12
CA LYS A 183 -12.37 -4.07 17.86
C LYS A 183 -11.44 -3.83 19.06
N LEU A 184 -11.11 -2.57 19.40
CA LEU A 184 -10.41 -2.28 20.63
C LEU A 184 -11.42 -2.27 21.80
N PRO A 185 -11.36 -3.18 22.77
CA PRO A 185 -12.05 -2.99 24.03
C PRO A 185 -11.42 -1.78 24.71
N VAL A 186 -12.20 -0.71 24.90
CA VAL A 186 -11.74 0.57 25.47
C VAL A 186 -11.50 0.47 26.99
N ASP A 187 -11.68 -0.72 27.60
CA ASP A 187 -11.80 -0.86 29.06
C ASP A 187 -10.65 -1.61 29.75
N SER A 188 -9.50 -1.87 29.10
CA SER A 188 -8.37 -2.56 29.77
C SER A 188 -7.07 -1.76 29.84
N MET A 189 -7.18 -0.45 30.04
CA MET A 189 -6.02 0.37 30.42
C MET A 189 -6.40 1.42 31.47
N PHE A 190 -6.84 0.92 32.62
CA PHE A 190 -6.65 1.50 33.95
C PHE A 190 -6.19 0.39 34.91
#